data_AF-A0A4U0HDB7-F1
#
_entry.id   AF-A0A4U0HDB7-F1
#
_cell.length_a   1.000
_cell.length_b   1.000
_cell.length_c   1.000
_cell.angle_alpha   90.00
_cell.angle_beta   90.00
_cell.angle_gamma   90.00
#
_symmetry.space_group_name_H-M   'P 1'
#
loop_
_entity.id
_entity.type
_entity.pdbx_description
1 polymer ?
#
loop_
_entity_poly.entity_id
_entity_poly.type
_entity_poly.pdbx_seq_one_letter_code
_entity_poly.pdbx_strand_id
1 'polypeptide(L)'
;MAADLTELDYSVDGVAELLGAEAWAAFDRDQLVPAELATSRSLEDPARSRLAAVVRFWLLGNTVEPEQLAPAFPRTGLDGLGVLGLLEHDDGALRAAVDLRPYGFGSTELWVASDLGAHQRPGVLRRDHVLGIGQASLTLAQLTARTDVERALDLGTGCGIQVFHLLGHCRHVTATDISERALAFTRFNLVLNAGALGLDPERLAARVSLRLGSLLEPVAGERFDLVVSNPPFVITPRRPAERAEEQFTYRDGGLPGDDIVGSLFRTLPSVLADGGVAQMLGNWEIPAGSATWHARLEQWLSPDTDAWVIQREQLSPAQYAETWLRDAAENRDPALFASAYAAYLDDFDSRAVEAVGFGMVWLRRPAAGPGETPEAALRRFEEITYPIEQPIGPHLAAAVERSDWLAAHAADFGRQHLEVAGDVTEERHQRPGAEHPGVILLRQGAGLRRTNLMSTELAGFVSASDGELDVDQIIGALASLLGRTEPDFARQLSDEVRNLVVDGFLVPTGQ
;
A
#
# COMPACT_ATOMS: atom_id res chain seq x y z
N MET A 1 -20.90 15.93 -15.89
CA MET A 1 -20.09 14.71 -16.05
C MET A 1 -20.47 13.64 -15.04
N ALA A 2 -20.25 13.81 -13.74
CA ALA A 2 -20.57 12.77 -12.74
C ALA A 2 -22.00 12.18 -12.90
N ALA A 3 -23.02 13.04 -13.03
CA ALA A 3 -24.40 12.61 -13.26
C ALA A 3 -24.60 11.79 -14.57
N ASP A 4 -23.87 12.11 -15.64
CA ASP A 4 -23.91 11.32 -16.88
C ASP A 4 -23.31 9.93 -16.65
N LEU A 5 -22.18 9.84 -15.92
CA LEU A 5 -21.52 8.56 -15.61
C LEU A 5 -22.37 7.67 -14.69
N THR A 6 -23.02 8.26 -13.67
CA THR A 6 -23.96 7.54 -12.80
C THR A 6 -25.14 6.98 -13.58
N GLU A 7 -25.78 7.79 -14.42
CA GLU A 7 -26.95 7.34 -15.20
C GLU A 7 -26.60 6.35 -16.30
N LEU A 8 -25.35 6.34 -16.74
CA LEU A 8 -24.81 5.35 -17.66
C LEU A 8 -24.55 4.00 -17.00
N ASP A 9 -24.54 3.95 -15.67
CA ASP A 9 -24.00 2.85 -14.88
C ASP A 9 -22.55 2.52 -15.26
N TYR A 10 -21.73 3.57 -15.41
CA TYR A 10 -20.29 3.42 -15.60
C TYR A 10 -19.60 3.10 -14.27
N SER A 11 -19.98 2.00 -13.64
CA SER A 11 -19.49 1.53 -12.35
C SER A 11 -18.59 0.29 -12.53
N VAL A 12 -17.96 -0.20 -11.46
CA VAL A 12 -17.21 -1.46 -11.53
C VAL A 12 -18.16 -2.61 -11.89
N ASP A 13 -19.30 -2.65 -11.21
CA ASP A 13 -20.31 -3.69 -11.41
C ASP A 13 -20.98 -3.58 -12.79
N GLY A 14 -21.33 -2.37 -13.24
CA GLY A 14 -21.93 -2.13 -14.54
C GLY A 14 -21.00 -2.51 -15.70
N VAL A 15 -19.70 -2.24 -15.58
CA VAL A 15 -18.70 -2.70 -16.56
C VAL A 15 -18.54 -4.21 -16.50
N ALA A 16 -18.46 -4.81 -15.31
CA ALA A 16 -18.35 -6.26 -15.16
C ALA A 16 -19.58 -6.99 -15.74
N GLU A 17 -20.79 -6.46 -15.54
CA GLU A 17 -22.02 -6.99 -16.14
C GLU A 17 -22.04 -6.85 -17.66
N LEU A 18 -21.58 -5.70 -18.19
CA LEU A 18 -21.48 -5.49 -19.63
C LEU A 18 -20.55 -6.53 -20.28
N LEU A 19 -19.36 -6.74 -19.70
CA LEU A 19 -18.36 -7.65 -20.26
C LEU A 19 -18.71 -9.12 -20.04
N GLY A 20 -19.34 -9.44 -18.91
CA GLY A 20 -19.53 -10.79 -18.42
C GLY A 20 -18.28 -11.37 -17.74
N ALA A 21 -18.49 -12.37 -16.89
CA ALA A 21 -17.46 -12.87 -15.96
C ALA A 21 -16.14 -13.29 -16.62
N GLU A 22 -16.19 -13.98 -17.77
CA GLU A 22 -14.99 -14.45 -18.46
C GLU A 22 -14.17 -13.29 -19.05
N ALA A 23 -14.83 -12.34 -19.71
CA ALA A 23 -14.15 -11.19 -20.31
C ALA A 23 -13.66 -10.22 -19.24
N TRP A 24 -14.40 -10.02 -18.14
CA TRP A 24 -13.97 -9.25 -16.98
C TRP A 24 -12.71 -9.86 -16.34
N ALA A 25 -12.71 -11.18 -16.08
CA ALA A 25 -11.55 -11.85 -15.51
C ALA A 25 -10.33 -11.81 -16.45
N ALA A 26 -10.53 -11.83 -17.76
CA ALA A 26 -9.46 -11.66 -18.74
C ALA A 26 -8.92 -10.22 -18.75
N PHE A 27 -9.81 -9.24 -18.71
CA PHE A 27 -9.46 -7.81 -18.65
C PHE A 27 -8.64 -7.47 -17.41
N ASP A 28 -8.97 -8.06 -16.26
CA ASP A 28 -8.21 -7.91 -15.00
C ASP A 28 -6.76 -8.45 -15.08
N ARG A 29 -6.46 -9.30 -16.07
CA ARG A 29 -5.11 -9.79 -16.40
C ARG A 29 -4.53 -9.13 -17.65
N ASP A 30 -4.98 -7.92 -17.97
CA ASP A 30 -4.60 -7.12 -19.13
C ASP A 30 -4.83 -7.82 -20.49
N GLN A 31 -5.76 -8.78 -20.55
CA GLN A 31 -6.16 -9.43 -21.81
C GLN A 31 -7.40 -8.71 -22.39
N LEU A 32 -7.16 -7.80 -23.33
CA LEU A 32 -8.20 -6.90 -23.85
C LEU A 32 -9.16 -7.55 -24.86
N VAL A 33 -8.71 -8.56 -25.62
CA VAL A 33 -9.47 -9.15 -26.73
C VAL A 33 -10.87 -9.65 -26.35
N PRO A 34 -11.07 -10.38 -25.22
CA PRO A 34 -12.42 -10.75 -24.79
C PRO A 34 -13.34 -9.56 -24.53
N ALA A 35 -12.81 -8.48 -23.94
CA ALA A 35 -13.56 -7.25 -23.69
C ALA A 35 -13.89 -6.49 -24.99
N GLU A 36 -12.97 -6.48 -25.96
CA GLU A 36 -13.24 -5.94 -27.29
C GLU A 36 -14.39 -6.67 -27.98
N LEU A 37 -14.41 -8.00 -27.93
CA LEU A 37 -15.48 -8.80 -28.53
C LEU A 37 -16.82 -8.60 -27.84
N ALA A 38 -16.84 -8.59 -26.49
CA ALA A 38 -18.05 -8.35 -25.71
C ALA A 38 -18.66 -6.98 -26.04
N THR A 39 -17.85 -5.92 -25.98
CA THR A 39 -18.31 -4.55 -26.25
C THR A 39 -18.74 -4.35 -27.69
N SER A 40 -18.09 -4.99 -28.67
CA SER A 40 -18.48 -4.88 -30.08
C SER A 40 -19.89 -5.43 -30.32
N ARG A 41 -20.24 -6.55 -29.68
CA ARG A 41 -21.59 -7.13 -29.75
C ARG A 41 -22.63 -6.23 -29.07
N SER A 42 -22.25 -5.57 -27.97
CA SER A 42 -23.14 -4.68 -27.22
C SER A 42 -23.41 -3.33 -27.91
N LEU A 43 -22.61 -2.92 -28.90
CA LEU A 43 -22.89 -1.70 -29.68
C LEU A 43 -24.20 -1.79 -30.48
N GLU A 44 -24.63 -3.00 -30.84
CA GLU A 44 -25.88 -3.24 -31.57
C GLU A 44 -27.12 -3.26 -30.65
N ASP A 45 -26.93 -3.33 -29.33
CA ASP A 45 -28.01 -3.34 -28.33
C ASP A 45 -28.29 -1.91 -27.82
N PRO A 46 -29.47 -1.31 -28.09
CA PRO A 46 -29.81 0.04 -27.64
C PRO A 46 -29.73 0.27 -26.12
N ALA A 47 -29.88 -0.79 -25.32
CA ALA A 47 -29.79 -0.70 -23.86
C ALA A 47 -28.33 -0.60 -23.38
N ARG A 48 -27.39 -1.23 -24.09
CA ARG A 48 -25.99 -1.38 -23.67
C ARG A 48 -25.01 -0.55 -24.50
N SER A 49 -25.43 -0.07 -25.67
CA SER A 49 -24.56 0.60 -26.65
C SER A 49 -23.84 1.83 -26.10
N ARG A 50 -24.50 2.61 -25.24
CA ARG A 50 -23.90 3.80 -24.60
C ARG A 50 -22.75 3.42 -23.67
N LEU A 51 -22.95 2.45 -22.78
CA LEU A 51 -21.92 2.00 -21.84
C LEU A 51 -20.80 1.29 -22.60
N ALA A 52 -21.12 0.49 -23.61
CA ALA A 52 -20.14 -0.14 -24.49
C ALA A 52 -19.28 0.89 -25.23
N ALA A 53 -19.85 1.98 -25.75
CA ALA A 53 -19.08 3.04 -26.38
C ALA A 53 -18.09 3.69 -25.40
N VAL A 54 -18.51 3.97 -24.16
CA VAL A 54 -17.66 4.54 -23.11
C VAL A 54 -16.55 3.59 -22.67
N VAL A 55 -16.85 2.30 -22.47
CA VAL A 55 -15.85 1.27 -22.14
C VAL A 55 -14.82 1.13 -23.26
N ARG A 56 -15.27 1.12 -24.52
CA ARG A 56 -14.36 1.07 -25.67
C ARG A 56 -13.48 2.30 -25.74
N PHE A 57 -14.04 3.48 -25.47
CA PHE A 57 -13.33 4.75 -25.52
C PHE A 57 -12.26 4.87 -24.44
N TRP A 58 -12.63 4.75 -23.16
CA TRP A 58 -11.68 4.95 -22.06
C TRP A 58 -10.94 3.68 -21.68
N LEU A 59 -11.60 2.55 -21.43
CA LEU A 59 -10.92 1.35 -20.90
C LEU A 59 -10.14 0.58 -21.95
N LEU A 60 -10.64 0.52 -23.19
CA LEU A 60 -9.97 -0.20 -24.29
C LEU A 60 -9.11 0.71 -25.17
N GLY A 61 -9.21 2.04 -25.01
CA GLY A 61 -8.43 3.00 -25.79
C GLY A 61 -8.80 3.06 -27.29
N ASN A 62 -9.99 2.59 -27.66
CA ASN A 62 -10.44 2.59 -29.04
C ASN A 62 -10.81 4.00 -29.51
N THR A 63 -10.56 4.25 -30.79
CA THR A 63 -11.17 5.39 -31.49
C THR A 63 -12.65 5.07 -31.76
N VAL A 64 -13.53 6.04 -31.51
CA VAL A 64 -15.00 5.90 -31.65
C VAL A 64 -15.57 7.05 -32.47
N GLU A 65 -16.69 6.80 -33.13
CA GLU A 65 -17.39 7.85 -33.87
C GLU A 65 -18.12 8.81 -32.90
N PRO A 66 -18.21 10.12 -33.20
CA PRO A 66 -18.92 11.09 -32.37
C PRO A 66 -20.36 10.68 -32.03
N GLU A 67 -21.07 10.08 -32.99
CA GLU A 67 -22.45 9.62 -32.83
C GLU A 67 -22.60 8.45 -31.86
N GLN A 68 -21.54 7.66 -31.64
CA GLN A 68 -21.53 6.56 -30.67
C GLN A 68 -21.36 7.08 -29.25
N LEU A 69 -20.55 8.12 -29.05
CA LEU A 69 -20.20 8.63 -27.73
C LEU A 69 -21.16 9.72 -27.22
N ALA A 70 -21.65 10.60 -28.10
CA ALA A 70 -22.50 11.72 -27.71
C ALA A 70 -23.74 11.33 -26.88
N PRO A 71 -24.47 10.23 -27.17
CA PRO A 71 -25.64 9.83 -26.38
C PRO A 71 -25.33 9.46 -24.93
N ALA A 72 -24.08 9.12 -24.60
CA ALA A 72 -23.65 8.81 -23.24
C ALA A 72 -23.48 10.07 -22.37
N PHE A 73 -23.39 11.26 -22.97
CA PHE A 73 -23.11 12.52 -22.27
C PHE A 73 -24.13 13.61 -22.60
N PRO A 74 -25.44 13.41 -22.29
CA PRO A 74 -26.48 14.37 -22.64
C PRO A 74 -26.32 15.72 -21.92
N ARG A 75 -25.70 15.75 -20.73
CA ARG A 75 -25.46 17.00 -19.98
C ARG A 75 -24.11 17.62 -20.31
N THR A 76 -23.06 16.81 -20.31
CA THR A 76 -21.68 17.29 -20.51
C THR A 76 -21.43 17.65 -21.97
N GLY A 77 -21.97 16.86 -22.91
CA GLY A 77 -21.72 16.98 -24.34
C GLY A 77 -20.27 16.67 -24.73
N LEU A 78 -20.03 16.41 -26.02
CA LEU A 78 -18.68 16.19 -26.54
C LEU A 78 -17.80 17.44 -26.40
N ASP A 79 -18.36 18.63 -26.60
CA ASP A 79 -17.66 19.89 -26.40
C ASP A 79 -17.19 20.05 -24.95
N GLY A 80 -18.03 19.68 -23.96
CA GLY A 80 -17.65 19.72 -22.56
C GLY A 80 -16.53 18.72 -22.23
N LEU A 81 -16.57 17.51 -22.81
CA LEU A 81 -15.46 16.56 -22.69
C LEU A 81 -14.16 17.09 -23.31
N GLY A 82 -14.26 17.80 -24.44
CA GLY A 82 -13.12 18.47 -25.09
C GLY A 82 -12.54 19.60 -24.24
N VAL A 83 -13.38 20.45 -23.65
CA VAL A 83 -12.96 21.53 -22.73
C VAL A 83 -12.29 20.96 -21.47
N LEU A 84 -12.79 19.83 -20.97
CA LEU A 84 -12.19 19.12 -19.82
C LEU A 84 -10.91 18.35 -20.20
N GLY A 85 -10.53 18.30 -21.48
CA GLY A 85 -9.33 17.61 -21.95
C GLY A 85 -9.43 16.09 -21.85
N LEU A 86 -10.64 15.52 -22.00
CA LEU A 86 -10.90 14.08 -21.88
C LEU A 86 -10.95 13.35 -23.23
N LEU A 87 -11.02 14.10 -24.33
CA LEU A 87 -11.00 13.59 -25.70
C LEU A 87 -10.08 14.41 -26.60
N GLU A 88 -9.59 13.76 -27.65
CA GLU A 88 -8.87 14.36 -28.77
C GLU A 88 -9.61 13.99 -30.08
N HIS A 89 -9.57 14.86 -31.08
CA HIS A 89 -10.09 14.56 -32.41
C HIS A 89 -9.02 13.86 -33.24
N ASP A 90 -9.41 12.84 -34.01
CA ASP A 90 -8.54 12.04 -34.86
C ASP A 90 -9.25 11.72 -36.18
N ASP A 91 -8.91 12.45 -37.25
CA ASP A 91 -9.45 12.28 -38.61
C ASP A 91 -11.00 12.14 -38.69
N GLY A 92 -11.72 12.89 -37.85
CA GLY A 92 -13.19 12.90 -37.80
C GLY A 92 -13.80 11.99 -36.74
N ALA A 93 -13.00 11.05 -36.19
CA ALA A 93 -13.36 10.24 -35.04
C ALA A 93 -12.80 10.85 -33.74
N LEU A 94 -13.15 10.23 -32.62
CA LEU A 94 -12.74 10.64 -31.27
C LEU A 94 -11.83 9.59 -30.66
N ARG A 95 -10.74 10.04 -30.03
CA ARG A 95 -9.89 9.18 -29.20
C ARG A 95 -9.75 9.74 -27.79
N ALA A 96 -9.57 8.85 -26.81
CA ALA A 96 -9.40 9.26 -25.43
C ALA A 96 -8.12 10.09 -25.26
N ALA A 97 -8.19 11.12 -24.42
CA ALA A 97 -7.03 11.90 -24.00
C ALA A 97 -6.44 11.41 -22.67
N VAL A 98 -7.27 10.73 -21.88
CA VAL A 98 -6.95 10.20 -20.55
C VAL A 98 -7.53 8.80 -20.40
N ASP A 99 -6.95 8.01 -19.51
CA ASP A 99 -7.60 6.83 -18.98
C ASP A 99 -8.56 7.27 -17.87
N LEU A 100 -9.84 6.91 -17.95
CA LEU A 100 -10.82 7.16 -16.89
C LEU A 100 -11.39 5.82 -16.49
N ARG A 101 -11.17 5.38 -15.24
CA ARG A 101 -11.61 4.06 -14.78
C ARG A 101 -12.64 4.16 -13.65
N PRO A 102 -13.67 3.30 -13.63
CA PRO A 102 -14.46 3.11 -12.42
C PRO A 102 -13.59 2.44 -11.35
N TYR A 103 -13.78 2.87 -10.10
CA TYR A 103 -13.05 2.36 -8.95
C TYR A 103 -13.98 2.26 -7.74
N GLY A 104 -13.93 1.13 -7.04
CA GLY A 104 -14.74 0.88 -5.85
C GLY A 104 -13.90 0.54 -4.63
N PHE A 105 -14.27 1.06 -3.47
CA PHE A 105 -13.76 0.60 -2.17
C PHE A 105 -14.83 0.71 -1.09
N GLY A 106 -15.03 -0.36 -0.32
CA GLY A 106 -16.16 -0.44 0.61
C GLY A 106 -17.48 -0.22 -0.14
N SER A 107 -18.26 0.76 0.30
CA SER A 107 -19.50 1.19 -0.37
C SER A 107 -19.33 2.43 -1.27
N THR A 108 -18.10 2.88 -1.50
CA THR A 108 -17.80 4.09 -2.29
C THR A 108 -17.44 3.70 -3.72
N GLU A 109 -18.11 4.33 -4.69
CA GLU A 109 -17.81 4.20 -6.12
C GLU A 109 -17.34 5.54 -6.68
N LEU A 110 -16.24 5.51 -7.41
CA LEU A 110 -15.56 6.67 -7.96
C LEU A 110 -15.17 6.46 -9.42
N TRP A 111 -14.78 7.55 -10.08
CA TRP A 111 -14.09 7.54 -11.36
C TRP A 111 -12.72 8.20 -11.24
N VAL A 112 -11.67 7.52 -11.65
CA VAL A 112 -10.29 8.02 -11.50
C VAL A 112 -9.66 8.20 -12.87
N ALA A 113 -9.34 9.44 -13.20
CA ALA A 113 -8.61 9.80 -14.40
C ALA A 113 -7.10 9.77 -14.16
N SER A 114 -6.37 9.34 -15.18
CA SER A 114 -4.91 9.31 -15.24
C SER A 114 -4.42 9.37 -16.69
N ASP A 115 -3.12 9.41 -16.91
CA ASP A 115 -2.59 9.31 -18.27
C ASP A 115 -2.80 7.91 -18.86
N LEU A 116 -2.95 7.85 -20.19
CA LEU A 116 -3.13 6.60 -20.93
C LEU A 116 -1.88 5.72 -20.89
N GLY A 117 -2.05 4.42 -20.61
CA GLY A 117 -0.97 3.45 -20.65
C GLY A 117 -0.54 3.10 -22.08
N ALA A 118 0.63 2.45 -22.22
CA ALA A 118 1.19 2.07 -23.51
C ALA A 118 0.34 1.05 -24.30
N HIS A 119 -0.60 0.37 -23.63
CA HIS A 119 -1.58 -0.53 -24.26
C HIS A 119 -2.72 0.24 -24.95
N GLN A 120 -3.13 1.37 -24.39
CA GLN A 120 -4.16 2.26 -24.98
C GLN A 120 -3.56 3.19 -26.04
N ARG A 121 -2.37 3.72 -25.78
CA ARG A 121 -1.68 4.63 -26.70
C ARG A 121 -0.26 4.12 -26.98
N PRO A 122 -0.03 3.41 -28.10
CA PRO A 122 1.30 2.94 -28.45
C PRO A 122 2.30 4.10 -28.56
N GLY A 123 3.41 3.99 -27.85
CA GLY A 123 4.47 5.01 -27.85
C GLY A 123 5.23 5.06 -26.54
N VAL A 124 6.27 5.88 -26.49
CA VAL A 124 6.98 6.20 -25.25
C VAL A 124 6.07 7.07 -24.38
N LEU A 125 5.93 6.71 -23.11
CA LEU A 125 5.15 7.49 -22.15
C LEU A 125 5.75 8.90 -21.98
N ARG A 126 4.91 9.84 -21.55
CA ARG A 126 5.39 11.19 -21.23
C ARG A 126 6.30 11.14 -20.01
N ARG A 127 7.19 12.12 -19.86
CA ARG A 127 8.09 12.21 -18.70
C ARG A 127 7.37 12.66 -17.42
N ASP A 128 6.32 13.47 -17.59
CA ASP A 128 5.39 13.90 -16.56
C ASP A 128 4.14 12.99 -16.49
N HIS A 129 4.23 11.76 -17.01
CA HIS A 129 3.13 10.80 -17.04
C HIS A 129 2.64 10.49 -15.62
N VAL A 130 1.34 10.62 -15.41
CA VAL A 130 0.67 10.36 -14.14
C VAL A 130 0.02 8.99 -14.21
N LEU A 131 0.59 8.04 -13.47
CA LEU A 131 0.05 6.69 -13.35
C LEU A 131 -1.35 6.69 -12.74
N GLY A 132 -2.19 5.80 -13.25
CA GLY A 132 -3.48 5.47 -12.68
C GLY A 132 -3.38 4.58 -11.43
N ILE A 133 -4.43 3.81 -11.20
CA ILE A 133 -4.52 2.91 -10.05
C ILE A 133 -3.68 1.65 -10.32
N GLY A 134 -2.47 1.62 -9.77
CA GLY A 134 -1.57 0.47 -9.81
C GLY A 134 -1.63 -0.40 -8.55
N GLN A 135 -1.06 -1.60 -8.62
CA GLN A 135 -0.99 -2.56 -7.50
C GLN A 135 -0.26 -1.99 -6.27
N ALA A 136 0.78 -1.18 -6.46
CA ALA A 136 1.47 -0.50 -5.36
C ALA A 136 0.54 0.47 -4.62
N SER A 137 -0.23 1.29 -5.35
CA SER A 137 -1.21 2.20 -4.75
C SER A 137 -2.29 1.45 -3.96
N LEU A 138 -2.77 0.31 -4.48
CA LEU A 138 -3.73 -0.53 -3.76
C LEU A 138 -3.10 -1.16 -2.51
N THR A 139 -1.87 -1.65 -2.61
CA THR A 139 -1.13 -2.22 -1.47
C THR A 139 -0.96 -1.18 -0.36
N LEU A 140 -0.61 0.07 -0.70
CA LEU A 140 -0.54 1.15 0.28
C LEU A 140 -1.92 1.46 0.89
N ALA A 141 -2.99 1.45 0.10
CA ALA A 141 -4.35 1.68 0.61
C ALA A 141 -4.83 0.57 1.57
N GLN A 142 -4.34 -0.65 1.40
CA GLN A 142 -4.58 -1.79 2.31
C GLN A 142 -3.67 -1.76 3.54
N LEU A 143 -2.45 -1.22 3.40
CA LEU A 143 -1.48 -0.99 4.47
C LEU A 143 -1.91 0.14 5.42
N THR A 144 -2.61 1.14 4.88
CA THR A 144 -2.91 2.37 5.63
C THR A 144 -3.87 2.07 6.79
N ALA A 145 -3.47 2.43 8.00
CA ALA A 145 -4.34 2.35 9.17
C ALA A 145 -5.43 3.42 9.08
N ARG A 146 -6.69 3.04 9.30
CA ARG A 146 -7.86 3.91 9.09
C ARG A 146 -8.41 4.47 10.40
N THR A 147 -7.52 4.83 11.33
CA THR A 147 -7.90 5.52 12.56
C THR A 147 -8.29 6.97 12.26
N ASP A 148 -9.26 7.51 12.98
CA ASP A 148 -9.70 8.89 12.77
C ASP A 148 -8.60 9.88 13.19
N VAL A 149 -8.18 10.74 12.27
CA VAL A 149 -7.09 11.71 12.48
C VAL A 149 -7.45 13.12 12.02
N GLU A 150 -6.80 14.13 12.58
CA GLU A 150 -7.07 15.54 12.24
C GLU A 150 -6.39 15.92 10.93
N ARG A 151 -5.11 15.58 10.76
CA ARG A 151 -4.28 16.03 9.63
C ARG A 151 -3.51 14.87 9.03
N ALA A 152 -3.77 14.61 7.74
CA ALA A 152 -3.00 13.66 6.95
C ALA A 152 -2.18 14.36 5.85
N LEU A 153 -1.05 13.75 5.48
CA LEU A 153 -0.23 14.10 4.34
C LEU A 153 -0.18 12.94 3.34
N ASP A 154 -0.54 13.19 2.09
CA ASP A 154 -0.27 12.32 0.95
C ASP A 154 0.95 12.87 0.19
N LEU A 155 2.06 12.14 0.26
CA LEU A 155 3.35 12.53 -0.30
C LEU A 155 3.59 11.82 -1.64
N GLY A 156 3.53 12.58 -2.75
CA GLY A 156 3.56 12.03 -4.11
C GLY A 156 2.18 11.56 -4.55
N THR A 157 1.21 12.48 -4.55
CA THR A 157 -0.22 12.13 -4.65
C THR A 157 -0.63 11.53 -6.01
N GLY A 158 0.08 11.82 -7.10
CA GLY A 158 -0.23 11.27 -8.42
C GLY A 158 -1.67 11.55 -8.86
N CYS A 159 -2.43 10.50 -9.17
CA CYS A 159 -3.86 10.61 -9.53
C CYS A 159 -4.79 10.91 -8.33
N GLY A 160 -4.28 10.96 -7.10
CA GLY A 160 -5.05 11.28 -5.89
C GLY A 160 -5.65 10.09 -5.16
N ILE A 161 -5.32 8.85 -5.56
CA ILE A 161 -5.96 7.64 -5.05
C ILE A 161 -5.86 7.50 -3.51
N GLN A 162 -4.72 7.86 -2.91
CA GLN A 162 -4.58 7.82 -1.46
C GLN A 162 -5.44 8.89 -0.77
N VAL A 163 -5.53 10.09 -1.33
CA VAL A 163 -6.42 11.16 -0.82
C VAL A 163 -7.87 10.66 -0.69
N PHE A 164 -8.37 9.89 -1.65
CA PHE A 164 -9.75 9.36 -1.60
C PHE A 164 -9.96 8.44 -0.40
N HIS A 165 -8.98 7.57 -0.11
CA HIS A 165 -9.05 6.70 1.05
C HIS A 165 -8.88 7.45 2.38
N LEU A 166 -8.01 8.47 2.41
CA LEU A 166 -7.77 9.31 3.59
C LEU A 166 -9.00 10.11 3.98
N LEU A 167 -9.74 10.68 3.02
CA LEU A 167 -10.89 11.56 3.29
C LEU A 167 -12.01 10.93 4.11
N GLY A 168 -12.08 9.59 4.16
CA GLY A 168 -13.05 8.85 4.98
C GLY A 168 -12.76 8.84 6.48
N HIS A 169 -11.51 9.08 6.89
CA HIS A 169 -11.05 9.04 8.30
C HIS A 169 -10.13 10.21 8.67
N CYS A 170 -9.91 11.17 7.76
CA CYS A 170 -9.07 12.34 7.99
C CYS A 170 -9.91 13.63 7.90
N ARG A 171 -9.79 14.51 8.88
CA ARG A 171 -10.46 15.83 8.81
C ARG A 171 -9.89 16.70 7.71
N HIS A 172 -8.57 16.76 7.56
CA HIS A 172 -7.91 17.52 6.49
C HIS A 172 -6.76 16.74 5.86
N VAL A 173 -6.70 16.72 4.53
CA VAL A 173 -5.62 16.07 3.77
C VAL A 173 -4.79 17.13 3.06
N THR A 174 -3.48 17.15 3.28
CA THR A 174 -2.54 17.87 2.42
C THR A 174 -1.96 16.88 1.43
N ALA A 175 -2.11 17.13 0.14
CA ALA A 175 -1.53 16.31 -0.92
C ALA A 175 -0.44 17.10 -1.63
N THR A 176 0.72 16.48 -1.79
CA THR A 176 1.90 17.10 -2.39
C THR A 176 2.36 16.29 -3.59
N ASP A 177 2.83 16.99 -4.61
CA ASP A 177 3.49 16.37 -5.77
C ASP A 177 4.48 17.36 -6.39
N ILE A 178 5.52 16.86 -7.04
CA ILE A 178 6.46 17.68 -7.81
C ILE A 178 5.88 18.02 -9.19
N SER A 179 4.88 17.27 -9.65
CA SER A 179 4.24 17.43 -10.95
C SER A 179 2.97 18.28 -10.84
N GLU A 180 2.96 19.42 -11.53
CA GLU A 180 1.74 20.22 -11.72
C GLU A 180 0.62 19.40 -12.38
N ARG A 181 0.98 18.49 -13.29
CA ARG A 181 0.05 17.60 -13.98
C ARG A 181 -0.58 16.60 -13.01
N ALA A 182 0.19 16.02 -12.09
CA ALA A 182 -0.34 15.15 -11.04
C ALA A 182 -1.37 15.89 -10.19
N LEU A 183 -1.02 17.09 -9.69
CA LEU A 183 -1.96 17.91 -8.91
C LEU A 183 -3.21 18.30 -9.71
N ALA A 184 -3.10 18.51 -11.03
CA ALA A 184 -4.24 18.74 -11.90
C ALA A 184 -5.16 17.51 -11.99
N PHE A 185 -4.61 16.29 -12.16
CA PHE A 185 -5.37 15.04 -12.12
C PHE A 185 -6.00 14.81 -10.75
N THR A 186 -5.25 14.97 -9.66
CA THR A 186 -5.76 14.89 -8.28
C THR A 186 -6.96 15.83 -8.12
N ARG A 187 -6.83 17.09 -8.54
CA ARG A 187 -7.92 18.07 -8.45
C ARG A 187 -9.13 17.67 -9.29
N PHE A 188 -8.91 17.27 -10.54
CA PHE A 188 -9.98 16.83 -11.43
C PHE A 188 -10.75 15.65 -10.82
N ASN A 189 -10.05 14.64 -10.32
CA ASN A 189 -10.64 13.46 -9.71
C ASN A 189 -11.40 13.80 -8.41
N LEU A 190 -10.85 14.69 -7.57
CA LEU A 190 -11.55 15.16 -6.37
C LEU A 190 -12.87 15.87 -6.71
N VAL A 191 -12.87 16.73 -7.72
CA VAL A 191 -14.07 17.48 -8.15
C VAL A 191 -15.08 16.56 -8.83
N LEU A 192 -14.63 15.64 -9.70
CA LEU A 192 -15.49 14.67 -10.37
C LEU A 192 -16.25 13.80 -9.35
N ASN A 193 -15.58 13.44 -8.26
CA ASN A 193 -16.09 12.56 -7.21
C ASN A 193 -16.58 13.31 -5.96
N ALA A 194 -16.73 14.63 -6.01
CA ALA A 194 -16.97 15.44 -4.83
C ALA A 194 -18.18 14.98 -3.99
N GLY A 195 -19.27 14.55 -4.64
CA GLY A 195 -20.45 14.03 -3.97
C GLY A 195 -20.18 12.75 -3.17
N ALA A 196 -19.50 11.77 -3.78
CA ALA A 196 -19.16 10.50 -3.14
C ALA A 196 -18.10 10.69 -2.02
N LEU A 197 -17.23 11.69 -2.15
CA LEU A 197 -16.19 12.02 -1.18
C LEU A 197 -16.64 13.00 -0.08
N GLY A 198 -17.91 13.45 -0.10
CA GLY A 198 -18.42 14.43 0.87
C GLY A 198 -17.69 15.78 0.81
N LEU A 199 -17.25 16.19 -0.38
CA LEU A 199 -16.53 17.43 -0.64
C LEU A 199 -17.46 18.50 -1.22
N ASP A 200 -17.16 19.75 -0.88
CA ASP A 200 -17.72 20.91 -1.56
C ASP A 200 -16.74 21.32 -2.68
N PRO A 201 -17.10 21.16 -3.98
CA PRO A 201 -16.18 21.46 -5.08
C PRO A 201 -15.79 22.94 -5.14
N GLU A 202 -16.63 23.85 -4.64
CA GLU A 202 -16.34 25.29 -4.58
C GLU A 202 -15.45 25.66 -3.37
N ARG A 203 -15.36 24.76 -2.38
CA ARG A 203 -14.56 24.94 -1.16
C ARG A 203 -13.65 23.74 -0.90
N LEU A 204 -13.04 23.21 -1.95
CA LEU A 204 -12.15 22.04 -1.86
C LEU A 204 -11.05 22.22 -0.79
N ALA A 205 -10.52 23.45 -0.67
CA ALA A 205 -9.50 23.84 0.31
C ALA A 205 -9.90 23.62 1.78
N ALA A 206 -11.20 23.49 2.09
CA ALA A 206 -11.69 23.22 3.44
C ALA A 206 -11.40 21.79 3.93
N ARG A 207 -11.11 20.86 3.01
CA ARG A 207 -10.80 19.45 3.32
C ARG A 207 -9.50 18.98 2.68
N VAL A 208 -9.08 19.58 1.56
CA VAL A 208 -7.90 19.16 0.80
C VAL A 208 -7.03 20.35 0.38
N SER A 209 -5.74 20.32 0.71
CA SER A 209 -4.73 21.27 0.20
C SER A 209 -3.83 20.59 -0.82
N LEU A 210 -3.80 21.07 -2.06
CA LEU A 210 -2.89 20.59 -3.11
C LEU A 210 -1.68 21.52 -3.19
N ARG A 211 -0.46 20.99 -3.09
CA ARG A 211 0.76 21.80 -3.04
C ARG A 211 1.85 21.23 -3.94
N LEU A 212 2.45 22.11 -4.75
CA LEU A 212 3.56 21.79 -5.65
C LEU A 212 4.89 21.86 -4.91
N GLY A 213 5.71 20.82 -5.03
CA GLY A 213 7.13 20.87 -4.66
C GLY A 213 7.73 19.50 -4.37
N SER A 214 9.01 19.49 -4.01
CA SER A 214 9.77 18.26 -3.83
C SER A 214 9.63 17.73 -2.41
N LEU A 215 9.29 16.44 -2.27
CA LEU A 215 9.24 15.73 -1.00
C LEU A 215 8.54 16.58 0.09
N LEU A 216 9.22 16.82 1.22
CA LEU A 216 8.66 17.52 2.38
C LEU A 216 8.78 19.05 2.32
N GLU A 217 9.40 19.62 1.28
CA GLU A 217 9.57 21.08 1.15
C GLU A 217 8.25 21.86 1.27
N PRO A 218 7.13 21.44 0.63
CA PRO A 218 5.87 22.21 0.67
C PRO A 218 5.19 22.24 2.03
N VAL A 219 5.65 21.42 2.99
CA VAL A 219 5.08 21.25 4.32
C VAL A 219 6.11 21.44 5.42
N ALA A 220 7.24 22.09 5.10
CA ALA A 220 8.30 22.36 6.06
C ALA A 220 7.76 23.10 7.29
N GLY A 221 8.04 22.55 8.48
CA GLY A 221 7.58 23.10 9.75
C GLY A 221 6.18 22.68 10.17
N GLU A 222 5.39 22.02 9.31
CA GLU A 222 4.10 21.45 9.69
C GLU A 222 4.24 20.09 10.36
N ARG A 223 3.14 19.62 10.94
CA ARG A 223 3.01 18.33 11.60
C ARG A 223 1.72 17.63 11.16
N PHE A 224 1.78 16.31 11.05
CA PHE A 224 0.70 15.44 10.60
C PHE A 224 0.57 14.22 11.51
N ASP A 225 -0.67 13.81 11.76
CA ASP A 225 -0.98 12.60 12.53
C ASP A 225 -0.73 11.34 11.69
N LEU A 226 -0.96 11.45 10.38
CA LEU A 226 -0.74 10.39 9.41
C LEU A 226 -0.02 10.92 8.17
N VAL A 227 1.04 10.25 7.75
CA VAL A 227 1.70 10.48 6.47
C VAL A 227 1.64 9.19 5.67
N VAL A 228 1.15 9.25 4.43
CA VAL A 228 1.21 8.13 3.49
C VAL A 228 2.06 8.49 2.29
N SER A 229 2.82 7.53 1.78
CA SER A 229 3.59 7.74 0.55
C SER A 229 3.79 6.47 -0.25
N ASN A 230 3.54 6.56 -1.54
CA ASN A 230 4.05 5.63 -2.54
C ASN A 230 5.15 6.37 -3.32
N PRO A 231 6.35 6.57 -2.72
CA PRO A 231 7.37 7.40 -3.34
C PRO A 231 7.89 6.75 -4.62
N PRO A 232 8.60 7.49 -5.50
CA PRO A 232 9.27 6.91 -6.66
C PRO A 232 10.49 6.09 -6.20
N PHE A 233 10.24 4.92 -5.57
CA PHE A 233 11.24 4.06 -4.95
C PHE A 233 11.90 3.09 -5.94
N VAL A 234 11.60 3.20 -7.24
CA VAL A 234 12.21 2.36 -8.26
C VAL A 234 13.66 2.80 -8.42
N ILE A 235 14.58 1.91 -8.06
CA ILE A 235 16.02 2.10 -8.25
C ILE A 235 16.33 1.97 -9.75
N THR A 236 16.79 3.04 -10.39
CA THR A 236 17.13 3.05 -11.82
C THR A 236 18.59 3.47 -12.04
N PRO A 237 19.28 2.89 -13.04
CA PRO A 237 20.68 3.18 -13.30
C PRO A 237 20.89 4.64 -13.68
N ARG A 238 21.93 5.26 -13.11
CA ARG A 238 22.28 6.66 -13.40
C ARG A 238 23.32 6.72 -14.51
N ARG A 239 23.00 7.40 -15.62
CA ARG A 239 24.03 7.67 -16.64
C ARG A 239 24.79 8.96 -16.28
N PRO A 240 26.15 9.00 -16.35
CA PRO A 240 26.97 10.15 -15.96
C PRO A 240 26.68 11.49 -16.67
N ALA A 241 25.81 11.50 -17.70
CA ALA A 241 25.44 12.67 -18.49
C ALA A 241 23.90 12.87 -18.58
N GLU A 242 23.11 12.14 -17.80
CA GLU A 242 21.65 12.22 -17.85
C GLU A 242 21.13 13.49 -17.18
N ARG A 243 20.39 14.29 -17.95
CA ARG A 243 19.79 15.53 -17.45
C ARG A 243 18.51 15.22 -16.66
N ALA A 244 18.16 16.10 -15.71
CA ALA A 244 16.88 16.01 -14.98
C ALA A 244 15.68 15.90 -15.92
N GLU A 245 15.76 16.60 -17.06
CA GLU A 245 14.75 16.59 -18.12
C GLU A 245 14.55 15.22 -18.78
N GLU A 246 15.47 14.27 -18.66
CA GLU A 246 15.45 12.96 -19.36
C GLU A 246 14.82 11.84 -18.52
N GLN A 247 14.41 12.13 -17.28
CA GLN A 247 13.92 11.17 -16.28
C GLN A 247 12.39 11.08 -16.25
N PHE A 248 11.84 9.91 -15.93
CA PHE A 248 10.40 9.71 -15.76
C PHE A 248 10.00 9.97 -14.31
N THR A 249 9.29 11.07 -14.07
CA THR A 249 8.96 11.57 -12.73
C THR A 249 8.27 10.55 -11.82
N TYR A 250 7.47 9.64 -12.38
CA TYR A 250 6.69 8.66 -11.61
C TYR A 250 7.52 7.45 -11.11
N ARG A 251 8.70 7.20 -11.67
CA ARG A 251 9.58 6.06 -11.30
C ARG A 251 10.99 6.51 -10.91
N ASP A 252 11.54 7.50 -11.60
CA ASP A 252 12.89 8.02 -11.42
C ASP A 252 12.81 9.20 -10.46
N GLY A 253 13.01 8.98 -9.17
CA GLY A 253 12.97 10.10 -8.22
C GLY A 253 14.30 10.88 -8.10
N GLY A 254 15.18 10.75 -9.09
CA GLY A 254 16.30 11.67 -9.32
C GLY A 254 17.56 11.47 -8.48
N LEU A 255 17.55 10.57 -7.50
CA LEU A 255 18.71 10.23 -6.68
C LEU A 255 19.25 8.83 -7.04
N PRO A 256 20.55 8.55 -6.81
CA PRO A 256 21.13 7.24 -7.08
C PRO A 256 20.63 6.18 -6.07
N GLY A 257 20.54 4.93 -6.51
CA GLY A 257 20.21 3.81 -5.63
C GLY A 257 18.86 3.97 -4.93
N ASP A 258 18.85 3.67 -3.63
CA ASP A 258 17.72 3.77 -2.70
C ASP A 258 17.74 5.05 -1.84
N ASP A 259 18.48 6.08 -2.27
CA ASP A 259 18.68 7.31 -1.49
C ASP A 259 17.38 8.08 -1.21
N ILE A 260 16.36 7.96 -2.07
CA ILE A 260 15.04 8.57 -1.84
C ILE A 260 14.38 7.95 -0.62
N VAL A 261 14.31 6.62 -0.59
CA VAL A 261 13.75 5.87 0.52
C VAL A 261 14.58 6.17 1.77
N GLY A 262 15.90 6.12 1.68
CA GLY A 262 16.78 6.47 2.80
C GLY A 262 16.59 7.90 3.30
N SER A 263 16.37 8.87 2.41
CA SER A 263 16.06 10.24 2.79
C SER A 263 14.74 10.33 3.54
N LEU A 264 13.70 9.64 3.05
CA LEU A 264 12.40 9.61 3.70
C LEU A 264 12.45 8.98 5.10
N PHE A 265 13.20 7.89 5.29
CA PHE A 265 13.46 7.33 6.63
C PHE A 265 14.02 8.38 7.60
N ARG A 266 14.95 9.21 7.12
CA ARG A 266 15.59 10.27 7.93
C ARG A 266 14.67 11.45 8.18
N THR A 267 13.85 11.85 7.20
CA THR A 267 13.15 13.14 7.23
C THR A 267 11.68 13.04 7.61
N LEU A 268 10.98 11.93 7.32
CA LEU A 268 9.57 11.75 7.69
C LEU A 268 9.31 11.96 9.18
N PRO A 269 10.16 11.47 10.12
CA PRO A 269 9.95 11.72 11.54
C PRO A 269 9.85 13.20 11.88
N SER A 270 10.46 14.11 11.10
CA SER A 270 10.42 15.56 11.38
C SER A 270 9.04 16.21 11.16
N VAL A 271 8.18 15.62 10.33
CA VAL A 271 6.82 16.12 10.02
C VAL A 271 5.71 15.35 10.73
N LEU A 272 6.04 14.37 11.58
CA LEU A 272 5.06 13.65 12.39
C LEU A 272 4.70 14.43 13.65
N ALA A 273 3.41 14.54 13.95
CA ALA A 273 2.92 14.95 15.26
C ALA A 273 3.39 13.94 16.33
N ASP A 274 3.23 14.27 17.61
CA ASP A 274 3.53 13.33 18.69
C ASP A 274 2.53 12.16 18.64
N GLY A 275 3.03 10.93 18.59
CA GLY A 275 2.23 9.74 18.28
C GLY A 275 1.90 9.58 16.79
N GLY A 276 2.27 10.54 15.94
CA GLY A 276 1.99 10.51 14.51
C GLY A 276 2.78 9.43 13.78
N VAL A 277 2.19 8.92 12.71
CA VAL A 277 2.66 7.74 11.97
C VAL A 277 2.94 8.08 10.50
N ALA A 278 4.01 7.52 9.94
CA ALA A 278 4.22 7.44 8.50
C ALA A 278 4.12 6.00 7.99
N GLN A 279 3.37 5.79 6.92
CA GLN A 279 3.22 4.51 6.23
C GLN A 279 3.62 4.68 4.77
N MET A 280 4.63 3.93 4.33
CA MET A 280 5.07 4.00 2.94
C MET A 280 5.49 2.65 2.39
N LEU A 281 5.52 2.56 1.07
CA LEU A 281 6.16 1.47 0.36
C LEU A 281 7.60 1.85 0.00
N GLY A 282 8.46 0.86 -0.18
CA GLY A 282 9.83 1.11 -0.58
C GLY A 282 10.56 -0.12 -1.11
N ASN A 283 11.59 0.15 -1.90
CA ASN A 283 12.62 -0.80 -2.27
C ASN A 283 13.95 -0.34 -1.64
N TRP A 284 14.80 -1.29 -1.27
CA TRP A 284 16.11 -1.00 -0.68
C TRP A 284 17.17 -1.98 -1.17
N GLU A 285 18.38 -1.48 -1.34
CA GLU A 285 19.52 -2.30 -1.74
C GLU A 285 20.07 -3.04 -0.51
N ILE A 286 20.41 -4.32 -0.72
CA ILE A 286 21.07 -5.18 0.26
C ILE A 286 22.48 -5.44 -0.26
N PRO A 287 23.51 -4.74 0.27
CA PRO A 287 24.89 -4.90 -0.17
C PRO A 287 25.45 -6.29 0.16
N ALA A 288 26.38 -6.75 -0.67
CA ALA A 288 27.10 -7.98 -0.46
C ALA A 288 27.84 -7.99 0.90
N GLY A 289 27.73 -9.11 1.62
CA GLY A 289 28.38 -9.26 2.93
C GLY A 289 27.71 -8.49 4.08
N SER A 290 26.49 -7.97 3.88
CA SER A 290 25.69 -7.40 4.96
C SER A 290 25.40 -8.45 6.03
N ALA A 291 25.54 -8.08 7.31
CA ALA A 291 25.28 -8.99 8.43
C ALA A 291 23.80 -9.40 8.54
N THR A 292 22.90 -8.44 8.27
CA THR A 292 21.45 -8.64 8.12
C THR A 292 20.97 -7.83 6.93
N TRP A 293 19.84 -8.21 6.33
CA TRP A 293 19.27 -7.51 5.17
C TRP A 293 18.87 -6.06 5.49
N HIS A 294 18.51 -5.77 6.75
CA HIS A 294 18.03 -4.46 7.21
C HIS A 294 19.15 -3.58 7.80
N ALA A 295 20.40 -4.04 7.86
CA ALA A 295 21.50 -3.32 8.52
C ALA A 295 21.68 -1.88 8.01
N ARG A 296 21.42 -1.63 6.72
CA ARG A 296 21.47 -0.29 6.12
C ARG A 296 20.26 0.56 6.50
N LEU A 297 19.07 -0.04 6.62
CA LEU A 297 17.84 0.65 7.01
C LEU A 297 17.94 1.20 8.43
N GLU A 298 18.52 0.42 9.34
CA GLU A 298 18.77 0.84 10.73
C GLU A 298 19.62 2.12 10.81
N GLN A 299 20.60 2.28 9.92
CA GLN A 299 21.47 3.45 9.90
C GLN A 299 20.75 4.75 9.48
N TRP A 300 19.57 4.63 8.86
CA TRP A 300 18.77 5.79 8.46
C TRP A 300 17.82 6.26 9.55
N LEU A 301 17.60 5.45 10.58
CA LEU A 301 16.65 5.73 11.63
C LEU A 301 17.30 6.59 12.72
N SER A 302 16.57 7.60 13.19
CA SER A 302 16.96 8.30 14.40
C SER A 302 16.66 7.44 15.63
N PRO A 303 17.44 7.52 16.72
CA PRO A 303 17.23 6.72 17.92
C PRO A 303 15.81 6.79 18.49
N ASP A 304 15.16 7.95 18.34
CA ASP A 304 13.87 8.28 18.95
C ASP A 304 12.67 8.08 18.01
N THR A 305 12.85 7.42 16.86
CA THR A 305 11.77 7.07 15.93
C THR A 305 11.42 5.61 16.14
N ASP A 306 10.16 5.20 16.22
CA ASP A 306 9.80 3.79 16.11
C ASP A 306 9.81 3.36 14.64
N ALA A 307 10.19 2.11 14.37
CA ALA A 307 10.20 1.55 13.03
C ALA A 307 9.77 0.10 13.00
N TRP A 308 8.85 -0.21 12.08
CA TRP A 308 8.51 -1.56 11.68
C TRP A 308 8.60 -1.67 10.16
N VAL A 309 9.54 -2.48 9.69
CA VAL A 309 9.76 -2.75 8.27
C VAL A 309 9.50 -4.22 7.98
N ILE A 310 8.65 -4.48 6.99
CA ILE A 310 8.36 -5.85 6.54
C ILE A 310 8.83 -5.98 5.09
N GLN A 311 9.88 -6.77 4.88
CA GLN A 311 10.32 -7.26 3.58
C GLN A 311 9.34 -8.33 3.10
N ARG A 312 8.64 -8.07 2.00
CA ARG A 312 7.67 -9.01 1.41
C ARG A 312 8.27 -9.84 0.28
N GLU A 313 9.35 -9.36 -0.31
CA GLU A 313 9.98 -9.94 -1.49
C GLU A 313 11.44 -9.49 -1.58
N GLN A 314 12.28 -10.36 -2.14
CA GLN A 314 13.69 -10.09 -2.41
C GLN A 314 14.04 -10.61 -3.79
N LEU A 315 14.65 -9.77 -4.62
CA LEU A 315 15.11 -10.12 -5.96
C LEU A 315 16.61 -9.94 -6.09
N SER A 316 17.24 -10.73 -6.96
CA SER A 316 18.59 -10.43 -7.44
C SER A 316 18.59 -9.18 -8.34
N PRO A 317 19.74 -8.49 -8.52
CA PRO A 317 19.88 -7.37 -9.46
C PRO A 317 19.35 -7.70 -10.87
N ALA A 318 19.59 -8.92 -11.33
CA ALA A 318 19.11 -9.45 -12.61
C ALA A 318 17.58 -9.47 -12.69
N GLN A 319 16.93 -10.15 -11.75
CA GLN A 319 15.47 -10.24 -11.68
C GLN A 319 14.81 -8.88 -11.48
N TYR A 320 15.43 -8.01 -10.66
CA TYR A 320 14.96 -6.65 -10.45
C TYR A 320 14.94 -5.85 -11.76
N ALA A 321 16.05 -5.85 -12.51
CA ALA A 321 16.13 -5.16 -13.79
C ALA A 321 15.11 -5.70 -14.81
N GLU A 322 14.93 -7.03 -14.88
CA GLU A 322 13.97 -7.67 -15.77
C GLU A 322 12.52 -7.23 -15.51
N THR A 323 12.14 -7.07 -14.23
CA THR A 323 10.81 -6.56 -13.83
C THR A 323 10.56 -5.17 -14.41
N TRP A 324 11.50 -4.23 -14.22
CA TRP A 324 11.29 -2.84 -14.64
C TRP A 324 11.44 -2.60 -16.14
N LEU A 325 12.30 -3.37 -16.82
CA LEU A 325 12.42 -3.32 -18.28
C LEU A 325 11.16 -3.84 -18.98
N ARG A 326 10.48 -4.83 -18.37
CA ARG A 326 9.18 -5.32 -18.86
C ARG A 326 8.11 -4.23 -18.74
N ASP A 327 8.04 -3.56 -17.60
CA ASP A 327 7.07 -2.49 -17.34
C ASP A 327 7.28 -1.27 -18.26
N ALA A 328 8.52 -0.96 -18.62
CA ALA A 328 8.86 0.13 -19.54
C ALA A 328 8.51 -0.16 -21.02
N ALA A 329 8.04 -1.38 -21.34
CA ALA A 329 7.83 -1.87 -22.70
C ALA A 329 9.09 -1.80 -23.61
N GLU A 330 10.28 -1.72 -23.02
CA GLU A 330 11.57 -1.67 -23.73
C GLU A 330 11.95 -3.02 -24.37
N ASN A 331 11.23 -4.09 -24.03
CA ASN A 331 11.35 -5.42 -24.64
C ASN A 331 11.04 -5.44 -26.16
N ARG A 332 10.52 -4.35 -26.73
CA ARG A 332 10.17 -4.25 -28.15
C ARG A 332 11.39 -4.06 -29.06
N ASP A 333 12.52 -3.61 -28.51
CA ASP A 333 13.81 -3.53 -29.21
C ASP A 333 14.88 -4.35 -28.45
N PRO A 334 15.32 -5.50 -28.98
CA PRO A 334 16.29 -6.36 -28.31
C PRO A 334 17.64 -5.69 -27.99
N ALA A 335 18.09 -4.73 -28.81
CA ALA A 335 19.36 -4.07 -28.62
C ALA A 335 19.28 -3.02 -27.49
N LEU A 336 18.19 -2.25 -27.46
CA LEU A 336 17.93 -1.32 -26.36
C LEU A 336 17.75 -2.07 -25.04
N PHE A 337 16.97 -3.17 -25.04
CA PHE A 337 16.80 -4.03 -23.86
C PHE A 337 18.15 -4.51 -23.32
N ALA A 338 19.01 -5.08 -24.17
CA ALA A 338 20.32 -5.60 -23.74
C ALA A 338 21.22 -4.50 -23.16
N SER A 339 21.22 -3.30 -23.77
CA SER A 339 22.00 -2.17 -23.28
C SER A 339 21.46 -1.61 -21.96
N ALA A 340 20.14 -1.50 -21.80
CA ALA A 340 19.51 -1.02 -20.58
C ALA A 340 19.71 -2.02 -19.44
N TYR A 341 19.58 -3.32 -19.72
CA TYR A 341 19.85 -4.38 -18.75
C TYR A 341 21.31 -4.35 -18.27
N ALA A 342 22.28 -4.25 -19.18
CA ALA A 342 23.69 -4.10 -18.80
C ALA A 342 23.92 -2.88 -17.89
N ALA A 343 23.29 -1.75 -18.19
CA ALA A 343 23.40 -0.55 -17.36
C ALA A 343 22.86 -0.75 -15.94
N TYR A 344 21.75 -1.47 -15.76
CA TYR A 344 21.24 -1.85 -14.43
C TYR A 344 22.27 -2.69 -13.66
N LEU A 345 22.83 -3.71 -14.31
CA LEU A 345 23.77 -4.63 -13.67
C LEU A 345 25.07 -3.90 -13.28
N ASP A 346 25.63 -3.08 -14.17
CA ASP A 346 26.82 -2.28 -13.89
C ASP A 346 26.58 -1.29 -12.73
N ASP A 347 25.40 -0.69 -12.68
CA ASP A 347 25.02 0.25 -11.62
C ASP A 347 24.90 -0.43 -10.26
N PHE A 348 24.24 -1.59 -10.17
CA PHE A 348 24.17 -2.39 -8.94
C PHE A 348 25.55 -2.92 -8.52
N ASP A 349 26.37 -3.41 -9.46
CA ASP A 349 27.73 -3.89 -9.18
C ASP A 349 28.63 -2.76 -8.66
N SER A 350 28.48 -1.55 -9.18
CA SER A 350 29.24 -0.38 -8.72
C SER A 350 29.02 -0.03 -7.24
N ARG A 351 27.90 -0.46 -6.66
CA ARG A 351 27.55 -0.31 -5.24
C ARG A 351 27.58 -1.62 -4.46
N ALA A 352 28.09 -2.70 -5.07
CA ALA A 352 28.17 -4.03 -4.51
C ALA A 352 26.81 -4.56 -4.00
N VAL A 353 25.72 -4.32 -4.75
CA VAL A 353 24.37 -4.78 -4.39
C VAL A 353 24.23 -6.27 -4.68
N GLU A 354 23.93 -7.06 -3.66
CA GLU A 354 23.70 -8.52 -3.79
C GLU A 354 22.23 -8.84 -4.03
N ALA A 355 21.32 -8.06 -3.42
CA ALA A 355 19.88 -8.22 -3.58
C ALA A 355 19.16 -6.88 -3.42
N VAL A 356 17.90 -6.83 -3.85
CA VAL A 356 16.99 -5.71 -3.63
C VAL A 356 15.76 -6.22 -2.90
N GLY A 357 15.50 -5.65 -1.73
CA GLY A 357 14.31 -5.93 -0.93
C GLY A 357 13.16 -5.01 -1.30
N PHE A 358 11.94 -5.51 -1.19
CA PHE A 358 10.70 -4.78 -1.41
C PHE A 358 9.83 -4.90 -0.17
N GLY A 359 9.14 -3.85 0.21
CA GLY A 359 8.27 -3.96 1.36
C GLY A 359 7.50 -2.72 1.75
N MET A 360 7.04 -2.80 2.99
CA MET A 360 6.27 -1.78 3.66
C MET A 360 7.05 -1.26 4.85
N VAL A 361 6.93 0.05 5.08
CA VAL A 361 7.61 0.77 6.13
C VAL A 361 6.56 1.49 6.95
N TRP A 362 6.61 1.25 8.26
CA TRP A 362 5.85 1.97 9.25
C TRP A 362 6.84 2.68 10.17
N LEU A 363 6.69 3.99 10.32
CA LEU A 363 7.47 4.81 11.25
C LEU A 363 6.52 5.54 12.18
N ARG A 364 6.92 5.75 13.42
CA ARG A 364 6.18 6.60 14.35
C ARG A 364 7.12 7.52 15.11
N ARG A 365 6.67 8.74 15.36
CA ARG A 365 7.26 9.58 16.41
C ARG A 365 6.56 9.22 17.72
N PRO A 366 7.23 8.56 18.69
CA PRO A 366 6.63 8.25 19.98
C PRO A 366 6.08 9.51 20.64
N ALA A 367 4.95 9.39 21.35
CA ALA A 367 4.46 10.50 22.17
C ALA A 367 5.38 10.67 23.38
N ALA A 368 5.91 11.89 23.59
CA ALA A 368 6.70 12.16 24.78
C ALA A 368 5.76 12.39 25.99
N GLY A 369 5.74 11.45 26.93
CA GLY A 369 5.11 11.67 28.24
C GLY A 369 5.84 12.76 29.03
N PRO A 370 5.16 13.63 29.80
CA PRO A 370 5.84 14.61 30.65
C PRO A 370 6.67 13.91 31.73
N GLY A 371 8.00 13.95 31.60
CA GLY A 371 8.93 13.42 32.61
C GLY A 371 9.31 11.94 32.47
N GLU A 372 8.92 11.28 31.38
CA GLU A 372 9.32 9.91 31.09
C GLU A 372 10.66 9.86 30.36
N THR A 373 11.55 8.97 30.79
CA THR A 373 12.70 8.55 29.98
C THR A 373 12.16 7.81 28.76
N PRO A 374 12.58 8.13 27.52
CA PRO A 374 12.17 7.38 26.36
C PRO A 374 12.47 5.90 26.58
N GLU A 375 11.45 5.05 26.49
CA GLU A 375 11.65 3.62 26.35
C GLU A 375 12.44 3.34 25.07
N ALA A 376 13.04 2.16 24.97
CA ALA A 376 13.74 1.77 23.75
C ALA A 376 12.75 1.81 22.57
N ALA A 377 13.09 2.55 21.52
CA ALA A 377 12.24 2.65 20.33
C ALA A 377 11.91 1.26 19.78
N LEU A 378 10.67 1.08 19.33
CA LEU A 378 10.24 -0.13 18.65
C LEU A 378 11.09 -0.30 17.39
N ARG A 379 11.83 -1.42 17.31
CA ARG A 379 12.64 -1.81 16.15
C ARG A 379 12.25 -3.19 15.71
N ARG A 380 11.48 -3.28 14.63
CA ARG A 380 11.01 -4.55 14.10
C ARG A 380 11.32 -4.63 12.61
N PHE A 381 12.19 -5.57 12.24
CA PHE A 381 12.56 -5.84 10.85
C PHE A 381 12.27 -7.29 10.54
N GLU A 382 11.31 -7.54 9.65
CA GLU A 382 10.81 -8.89 9.38
C GLU A 382 10.75 -9.21 7.90
N GLU A 383 10.83 -10.51 7.59
CA GLU A 383 10.59 -11.03 6.26
C GLU A 383 9.31 -11.88 6.26
N ILE A 384 8.32 -11.48 5.45
CA ILE A 384 7.03 -12.16 5.32
C ILE A 384 6.71 -12.30 3.83
N THR A 385 7.10 -13.44 3.27
CA THR A 385 6.99 -13.74 1.82
C THR A 385 5.75 -14.56 1.45
N TYR A 386 4.96 -14.98 2.45
CA TYR A 386 3.73 -15.74 2.25
C TYR A 386 2.49 -14.80 2.19
N PRO A 387 1.38 -15.26 1.60
CA PRO A 387 0.17 -14.45 1.49
C PRO A 387 -0.41 -14.08 2.86
N ILE A 388 -0.64 -12.79 3.08
CA ILE A 388 -1.29 -12.22 4.28
C ILE A 388 -2.74 -11.85 4.00
N GLU A 389 -3.51 -11.53 5.05
CA GLU A 389 -4.84 -10.95 4.90
C GLU A 389 -4.74 -9.46 4.51
N GLN A 390 -5.68 -9.01 3.68
CA GLN A 390 -5.87 -7.59 3.34
C GLN A 390 -7.30 -7.17 3.70
N PRO A 391 -7.52 -5.96 4.25
CA PRO A 391 -6.53 -4.93 4.59
C PRO A 391 -5.64 -5.28 5.78
N ILE A 392 -4.32 -5.05 5.65
CA ILE A 392 -3.36 -5.31 6.75
C ILE A 392 -3.22 -4.15 7.75
N GLY A 393 -3.56 -2.91 7.35
CA GLY A 393 -3.40 -1.71 8.16
C GLY A 393 -3.98 -1.79 9.58
N PRO A 394 -5.23 -2.26 9.78
CA PRO A 394 -5.81 -2.43 11.11
C PRO A 394 -5.01 -3.39 12.00
N HIS A 395 -4.47 -4.47 11.44
CA HIS A 395 -3.67 -5.43 12.20
C HIS A 395 -2.32 -4.82 12.65
N LEU A 396 -1.67 -4.03 11.79
CA LEU A 396 -0.43 -3.34 12.16
C LEU A 396 -0.67 -2.30 13.26
N ALA A 397 -1.76 -1.53 13.17
CA ALA A 397 -2.14 -0.58 14.20
C ALA A 397 -2.36 -1.29 15.55
N ALA A 398 -3.14 -2.37 15.56
CA ALA A 398 -3.38 -3.16 16.77
C ALA A 398 -2.10 -3.79 17.34
N ALA A 399 -1.15 -4.21 16.51
CA ALA A 399 0.13 -4.75 16.98
C ALA A 399 1.00 -3.69 17.66
N VAL A 400 0.98 -2.45 17.15
CA VAL A 400 1.64 -1.32 17.80
C VAL A 400 0.96 -0.97 19.13
N GLU A 401 -0.38 -0.93 19.16
CA GLU A 401 -1.13 -0.70 20.40
C GLU A 401 -0.83 -1.76 21.46
N ARG A 402 -0.69 -3.03 21.08
CA ARG A 402 -0.29 -4.11 21.99
C ARG A 402 1.16 -3.95 22.48
N SER A 403 2.06 -3.47 21.63
CA SER A 403 3.43 -3.15 22.03
C SER A 403 3.46 -2.03 23.07
N ASP A 404 2.71 -0.95 22.86
CA ASP A 404 2.58 0.16 23.80
C ASP A 404 1.94 -0.30 25.11
N TRP A 405 0.88 -1.12 25.02
CA TRP A 405 0.21 -1.69 26.17
C TRP A 405 1.16 -2.56 27.00
N LEU A 406 1.99 -3.39 26.37
CA LEU A 406 2.97 -4.23 27.06
C LEU A 406 4.02 -3.41 27.80
N ALA A 407 4.42 -2.28 27.21
CA ALA A 407 5.39 -1.38 27.82
C ALA A 407 4.78 -0.65 29.03
N ALA A 408 3.56 -0.12 28.88
CA ALA A 408 2.80 0.48 29.97
C ALA A 408 2.53 -0.48 31.14
N HIS A 409 2.39 -1.78 30.86
CA HIS A 409 2.16 -2.84 31.86
C HIS A 409 3.41 -3.67 32.14
N ALA A 410 4.62 -3.15 31.88
CA ALA A 410 5.85 -3.92 32.09
C ALA A 410 6.01 -4.39 33.54
N ALA A 411 5.66 -3.54 34.51
CA ALA A 411 5.82 -3.77 35.95
C ALA A 411 4.74 -4.68 36.55
N ASP A 412 3.54 -4.72 35.97
CA ASP A 412 2.39 -5.46 36.48
C ASP A 412 1.84 -6.49 35.48
N PHE A 413 2.60 -6.83 34.44
CA PHE A 413 2.22 -7.81 33.41
C PHE A 413 1.71 -9.13 33.98
N GLY A 414 2.34 -9.62 35.06
CA GLY A 414 1.92 -10.83 35.77
C GLY A 414 0.48 -10.78 36.31
N ARG A 415 -0.08 -9.58 36.51
CA ARG A 415 -1.45 -9.32 36.97
C ARG A 415 -2.43 -9.05 35.85
N GLN A 416 -1.97 -9.02 34.61
CA GLN A 416 -2.83 -8.79 33.46
C GLN A 416 -3.58 -10.07 33.11
N HIS A 417 -4.78 -9.89 32.56
CA HIS A 417 -5.63 -10.96 32.05
C HIS A 417 -5.56 -10.96 30.53
N LEU A 418 -5.40 -12.16 29.96
CA LEU A 418 -5.22 -12.36 28.53
C LEU A 418 -6.26 -13.36 28.00
N GLU A 419 -6.70 -13.12 26.77
CA GLU A 419 -7.59 -14.00 26.01
C GLU A 419 -6.92 -14.43 24.70
N VAL A 420 -7.25 -15.63 24.23
CA VAL A 420 -6.86 -16.07 22.88
C VAL A 420 -7.63 -15.26 21.84
N ALA A 421 -6.92 -14.69 20.87
CA ALA A 421 -7.55 -13.95 19.78
C ALA A 421 -8.50 -14.86 18.98
N GLY A 422 -9.65 -14.33 18.55
CA GLY A 422 -10.73 -15.14 17.97
C GLY A 422 -10.41 -15.80 16.63
N ASP A 423 -9.35 -15.40 15.94
CA ASP A 423 -8.85 -15.99 14.70
C ASP A 423 -7.74 -17.04 14.91
N VAL A 424 -7.30 -17.25 16.15
CA VAL A 424 -6.22 -18.18 16.47
C VAL A 424 -6.72 -19.61 16.56
N THR A 425 -6.01 -20.52 15.90
CA THR A 425 -6.27 -21.96 15.94
C THR A 425 -5.04 -22.74 16.35
N GLU A 426 -5.25 -23.93 16.91
CA GLU A 426 -4.19 -24.84 17.33
C GLU A 426 -4.17 -26.10 16.43
N GLU A 427 -2.99 -26.45 15.91
CA GLU A 427 -2.74 -27.66 15.14
C GLU A 427 -1.73 -28.56 15.88
N ARG A 428 -2.05 -29.85 16.03
CA ARG A 428 -1.18 -30.84 16.71
C ARG A 428 -0.80 -31.96 15.76
N HIS A 429 0.50 -32.23 15.62
CA HIS A 429 0.98 -33.41 14.91
C HIS A 429 1.53 -34.45 15.88
N GLN A 430 1.04 -35.69 15.74
CA GLN A 430 1.46 -36.81 16.56
C GLN A 430 1.54 -38.10 15.74
N ARG A 431 2.45 -38.99 16.12
CA ARG A 431 2.48 -40.34 15.55
C ARG A 431 1.28 -41.13 16.07
N PRO A 432 0.66 -42.00 15.25
CA PRO A 432 -0.38 -42.90 15.75
C PRO A 432 0.11 -43.69 16.97
N GLY A 433 -0.63 -43.61 18.08
CA GLY A 433 -0.29 -44.27 19.35
C GLY A 433 0.69 -43.52 20.26
N ALA A 434 1.11 -42.30 19.91
CA ALA A 434 1.89 -41.46 20.81
C ALA A 434 1.01 -40.90 21.95
N GLU A 435 1.59 -40.78 23.15
CA GLU A 435 0.92 -40.23 24.34
C GLU A 435 0.78 -38.71 24.28
N HIS A 436 1.73 -38.02 23.64
CA HIS A 436 1.77 -36.57 23.48
C HIS A 436 2.12 -36.18 22.04
N PRO A 437 1.68 -35.00 21.57
CA PRO A 437 2.06 -34.49 20.26
C PRO A 437 3.55 -34.17 20.19
N GLY A 438 4.15 -34.43 19.03
CA GLY A 438 5.55 -34.07 18.77
C GLY A 438 5.71 -32.62 18.31
N VAL A 439 4.63 -32.01 17.80
CA VAL A 439 4.59 -30.63 17.33
C VAL A 439 3.22 -30.03 17.68
N ILE A 440 3.24 -28.82 18.22
CA ILE A 440 2.05 -28.00 18.47
C ILE A 440 2.29 -26.65 17.77
N LEU A 441 1.34 -26.22 16.93
CA LEU A 441 1.41 -24.97 16.19
C LEU A 441 0.21 -24.10 16.57
N LEU A 442 0.45 -22.82 16.83
CA LEU A 442 -0.61 -21.80 16.77
C LEU A 442 -0.59 -21.13 15.41
N ARG A 443 -1.78 -20.93 14.84
CA ARG A 443 -1.97 -20.24 13.56
C ARG A 443 -2.92 -19.07 13.74
N GLN A 444 -2.50 -17.89 13.29
CA GLN A 444 -3.41 -16.77 13.07
C GLN A 444 -4.13 -16.96 11.73
N GLY A 445 -5.46 -16.90 11.77
CA GLY A 445 -6.30 -16.90 10.56
C GLY A 445 -6.30 -15.53 9.87
N ALA A 446 -6.05 -14.46 10.61
CA ALA A 446 -6.13 -13.07 10.18
C ALA A 446 -4.76 -12.36 10.13
N GLY A 447 -4.76 -11.14 9.62
CA GLY A 447 -3.62 -10.24 9.60
C GLY A 447 -2.38 -10.81 8.90
N LEU A 448 -1.26 -10.85 9.61
CA LEU A 448 0.01 -11.37 9.09
C LEU A 448 0.03 -12.90 8.97
N ARG A 449 -1.01 -13.63 9.39
CA ARG A 449 -1.15 -15.09 9.27
C ARG A 449 0.05 -15.87 9.83
N ARG A 450 0.56 -15.42 10.98
CA ARG A 450 1.73 -16.03 11.59
C ARG A 450 1.43 -17.45 12.03
N THR A 451 2.48 -18.26 12.00
CA THR A 451 2.49 -19.57 12.65
C THR A 451 3.58 -19.57 13.71
N ASN A 452 3.22 -19.94 14.93
CA ASN A 452 4.17 -20.03 16.04
C ASN A 452 4.27 -21.49 16.53
N LEU A 453 5.50 -21.98 16.66
CA LEU A 453 5.79 -23.32 17.16
C LEU A 453 5.80 -23.30 18.68
N MET A 454 4.87 -24.04 19.29
CA MET A 454 4.68 -24.03 20.74
C MET A 454 5.49 -25.09 21.45
N SER A 455 6.02 -24.70 22.62
CA SER A 455 6.34 -25.62 23.69
C SER A 455 5.06 -26.18 24.33
N THR A 456 5.16 -27.27 25.07
CA THR A 456 4.01 -27.83 25.81
C THR A 456 3.48 -26.81 26.83
N GLU A 457 4.37 -26.04 27.43
CA GLU A 457 4.09 -25.07 28.47
C GLU A 457 3.37 -23.84 27.92
N LEU A 458 3.83 -23.31 26.78
CA LEU A 458 3.18 -22.19 26.11
C LEU A 458 1.81 -22.56 25.54
N ALA A 459 1.67 -23.77 24.98
CA ALA A 459 0.37 -24.29 24.54
C ALA A 459 -0.60 -24.44 25.73
N GLY A 460 -0.10 -24.90 26.88
CA GLY A 460 -0.87 -24.95 28.12
C GLY A 460 -1.31 -23.57 28.61
N PHE A 461 -0.44 -22.57 28.51
CA PHE A 461 -0.76 -21.18 28.86
C PHE A 461 -1.87 -20.63 27.98
N VAL A 462 -1.72 -20.77 26.66
CA VAL A 462 -2.70 -20.31 25.66
C VAL A 462 -4.05 -21.00 25.86
N SER A 463 -4.06 -22.31 26.12
CA SER A 463 -5.30 -23.06 26.41
C SER A 463 -6.03 -22.57 27.66
N ALA A 464 -5.32 -21.97 28.61
CA ALA A 464 -5.88 -21.44 29.86
C ALA A 464 -6.12 -19.92 29.81
N SER A 465 -5.85 -19.26 28.68
CA SER A 465 -6.03 -17.81 28.50
C SER A 465 -7.45 -17.50 28.03
N ASP A 466 -8.40 -17.52 28.96
CA ASP A 466 -9.82 -17.23 28.75
C ASP A 466 -10.29 -15.93 29.44
N GLY A 467 -9.33 -15.14 29.94
CA GLY A 467 -9.58 -13.90 30.67
C GLY A 467 -9.88 -14.06 32.15
N GLU A 468 -10.08 -15.28 32.68
CA GLU A 468 -10.44 -15.47 34.10
C GLU A 468 -9.25 -15.38 35.05
N LEU A 469 -8.10 -15.92 34.64
CA LEU A 469 -6.87 -15.97 35.46
C LEU A 469 -5.84 -14.94 34.99
N ASP A 470 -5.09 -14.39 35.95
CA ASP A 470 -3.94 -13.53 35.66
C ASP A 470 -2.73 -14.35 35.15
N VAL A 471 -1.82 -13.70 34.44
CA VAL A 471 -0.62 -14.32 33.87
C VAL A 471 0.18 -15.11 34.93
N ASP A 472 0.38 -14.55 36.13
CA ASP A 472 1.13 -15.19 37.22
C ASP A 472 0.43 -16.45 37.75
N GLN A 473 -0.90 -16.45 37.82
CA GLN A 473 -1.71 -17.60 38.23
C GLN A 473 -1.57 -18.75 37.23
N ILE A 474 -1.66 -18.46 35.92
CA ILE A 474 -1.50 -19.47 34.88
C ILE A 474 -0.08 -20.04 34.89
N ILE A 475 0.94 -19.17 34.94
CA ILE A 475 2.35 -19.59 35.03
C ILE A 475 2.60 -20.45 36.27
N GLY A 476 2.09 -20.05 37.43
CA GLY A 476 2.23 -20.79 38.69
C GLY A 476 1.54 -22.16 38.68
N ALA A 477 0.37 -22.26 38.05
CA ALA A 477 -0.35 -23.51 37.87
C ALA A 477 0.43 -24.47 36.95
N LEU A 478 0.94 -23.98 35.82
CA LEU A 478 1.76 -24.77 34.88
C LEU A 478 3.07 -25.23 35.50
N ALA A 479 3.76 -24.35 36.24
CA ALA A 479 4.98 -24.69 36.98
C ALA A 479 4.73 -25.87 37.94
N SER A 480 3.60 -25.85 38.64
CA SER A 480 3.20 -26.92 39.57
C SER A 480 2.84 -28.21 38.84
N LEU A 481 2.07 -28.13 37.75
CA LEU A 481 1.61 -29.29 36.97
C LEU A 481 2.77 -30.02 36.27
N LEU A 482 3.78 -29.28 35.84
CA LEU A 482 4.94 -29.81 35.11
C LEU A 482 6.14 -30.09 36.01
N GLY A 483 6.05 -29.80 37.31
CA GLY A 483 7.15 -29.96 38.26
C GLY A 483 8.35 -29.04 37.98
N ARG A 484 8.12 -27.89 37.33
CA ARG A 484 9.14 -26.91 36.92
C ARG A 484 9.15 -25.73 37.90
N THR A 485 9.79 -25.90 39.06
CA THR A 485 9.87 -24.87 40.11
C THR A 485 11.10 -23.96 40.00
N GLU A 486 11.92 -24.14 38.96
CA GLU A 486 13.08 -23.31 38.64
C GLU A 486 12.64 -21.85 38.39
N PRO A 487 13.26 -20.83 39.03
CA PRO A 487 12.91 -19.43 38.82
C PRO A 487 13.02 -18.95 37.36
N ASP A 488 13.84 -19.62 36.55
CA ASP A 488 13.99 -19.31 35.13
C ASP A 488 12.77 -19.69 34.29
N PHE A 489 11.99 -20.69 34.71
CA PHE A 489 10.81 -21.16 33.99
C PHE A 489 9.75 -20.06 33.86
N ALA A 490 9.39 -19.44 34.97
CA ALA A 490 8.36 -18.40 35.00
C ALA A 490 8.76 -17.19 34.13
N ARG A 491 10.04 -16.81 34.16
CA ARG A 491 10.56 -15.70 33.35
C ARG A 491 10.50 -16.03 31.86
N GLN A 492 11.02 -17.20 31.46
CA GLN A 492 11.01 -17.64 30.06
C GLN A 492 9.59 -17.73 29.50
N LEU A 493 8.67 -18.34 30.24
CA LEU A 493 7.27 -18.44 29.82
C LEU A 493 6.60 -17.06 29.75
N SER A 494 6.88 -16.16 30.71
CA SER A 494 6.39 -14.78 30.67
C SER A 494 6.89 -14.04 29.41
N ASP A 495 8.17 -14.19 29.07
CA ASP A 495 8.76 -13.58 27.86
C ASP A 495 8.11 -14.13 26.57
N GLU A 496 7.88 -15.45 26.50
CA GLU A 496 7.16 -16.09 25.40
C GLU A 496 5.71 -15.59 25.26
N VAL A 497 5.00 -15.43 26.38
CA VAL A 497 3.63 -14.89 26.42
C VAL A 497 3.61 -13.43 25.95
N ARG A 498 4.58 -12.60 26.37
CA ARG A 498 4.70 -11.22 25.86
C ARG A 498 4.86 -11.21 24.34
N ASN A 499 5.66 -12.12 23.77
CA ASN A 499 5.81 -12.24 22.31
C ASN A 499 4.48 -12.62 21.63
N LEU A 500 3.70 -13.54 22.22
CA LEU A 500 2.36 -13.87 21.73
C LEU A 500 1.39 -12.69 21.80
N VAL A 501 1.52 -11.81 22.79
CA VAL A 501 0.73 -10.57 22.87
C VAL A 501 1.14 -9.59 21.78
N VAL A 502 2.43 -9.32 21.58
CA VAL A 502 2.90 -8.44 20.47
C VAL A 502 2.38 -8.95 19.13
N ASP A 503 2.57 -10.23 18.85
CA ASP A 503 2.18 -10.85 17.59
C ASP A 503 0.65 -10.98 17.43
N GLY A 504 -0.11 -10.84 18.51
CA GLY A 504 -1.58 -10.86 18.51
C GLY A 504 -2.19 -12.26 18.53
N PHE A 505 -1.47 -13.25 19.07
CA PHE A 505 -2.04 -14.55 19.41
C PHE A 505 -2.84 -14.50 20.71
N LEU A 506 -2.38 -13.65 21.64
CA LEU A 506 -3.05 -13.32 22.88
C LEU A 506 -3.38 -11.83 22.87
N VAL A 507 -4.51 -11.45 23.44
CA VAL A 507 -4.96 -10.06 23.55
C VAL A 507 -5.34 -9.74 25.00
N PRO A 508 -5.11 -8.51 25.48
CA PRO A 508 -5.63 -8.07 26.78
C PRO A 508 -7.15 -8.17 26.85
N THR A 509 -7.69 -8.62 27.98
CA THR A 509 -9.15 -8.71 28.18
C THR A 509 -9.82 -7.34 28.11
N GLY A 510 -10.92 -7.24 27.37
CA GLY A 510 -11.73 -6.02 27.28
C GLY A 510 -11.24 -4.97 26.28
N GLN A 511 -10.35 -5.33 25.35
CA GLN A 511 -9.98 -4.54 24.17
C GLN A 511 -10.90 -4.80 22.98
#